data_AF-A0A9X2DT65-F1
#
_entry.id   AF-A0A9X2DT65-F1
#
_cell.length_a   1.000
_cell.length_b   1.000
_cell.length_c   1.000
_cell.angle_alpha   90.00
_cell.angle_beta   90.00
_cell.angle_gamma   90.00
#
_symmetry.space_group_name_H-M   'P 1'
#
loop_
_entity.id
_entity.type
_entity.pdbx_description
1 polymer ?
#
loop_
_entity_poly.entity_id
_entity_poly.type
_entity_poly.pdbx_seq_one_letter_code
_entity_poly.pdbx_strand_id
1 'polypeptide(L)'
;MKIKLDISKERYDEIKYALEERGIEIDDTADLVLSEANSFIDNLTVREKGTNSRIILPVEDIVCIESFGHAVEVQTQEALYQATDRLYRIVSLLDPTKFLRISNSVVIARNKVKRITPTLSSKFILTMTNGKQVDVTRSYYYIFKENFGI
;
A
#
# COMPACT_ATOMS: atom_id res chain seq x y z
N MET A 1 -24.22 22.56 -1.43
CA MET A 1 -22.97 22.05 -2.04
C MET A 1 -23.10 20.54 -2.11
N LYS A 2 -22.69 19.90 -3.21
CA LYS A 2 -22.70 18.44 -3.33
C LYS A 2 -21.28 17.89 -3.20
N ILE A 3 -21.11 16.81 -2.45
CA ILE A 3 -19.82 16.11 -2.31
C ILE A 3 -20.01 14.60 -2.33
N LYS A 4 -18.99 13.88 -2.78
CA LYS A 4 -18.86 12.43 -2.62
C LYS A 4 -18.08 12.13 -1.34
N LEU A 5 -18.55 11.17 -0.55
CA LEU A 5 -17.83 10.66 0.62
C LEU A 5 -16.98 9.44 0.23
N ASP A 6 -15.68 9.52 0.47
CA ASP A 6 -14.73 8.41 0.30
C ASP A 6 -14.04 8.14 1.64
N ILE A 7 -14.80 7.56 2.57
CA ILE A 7 -14.41 7.37 3.98
C ILE A 7 -14.78 5.96 4.44
N SER A 8 -14.18 5.51 5.54
CA SER A 8 -14.46 4.22 6.17
C SER A 8 -15.95 4.00 6.47
N LYS A 9 -16.42 2.75 6.37
CA LYS A 9 -17.83 2.38 6.62
C LYS A 9 -18.25 2.70 8.05
N GLU A 10 -17.33 2.56 9.00
CA GLU A 10 -17.54 2.80 10.42
C GLU A 10 -17.90 4.26 10.71
N ARG A 11 -17.42 5.20 9.90
CA ARG A 11 -17.63 6.65 10.07
C ARG A 11 -18.61 7.24 9.06
N TYR A 12 -19.09 6.43 8.12
CA TYR A 12 -19.91 6.90 7.00
C TYR A 12 -21.18 7.61 7.47
N ASP A 13 -22.00 6.94 8.29
CA ASP A 13 -23.28 7.48 8.72
C ASP A 13 -23.12 8.71 9.63
N GLU A 14 -22.14 8.69 10.54
CA GLU A 14 -21.84 9.81 11.43
C GLU A 14 -21.47 11.07 10.64
N ILE A 15 -20.54 10.94 9.69
CA ILE A 15 -20.05 12.06 8.91
C ILE A 15 -21.10 12.54 7.91
N LYS A 16 -21.82 11.62 7.25
CA LYS A 16 -22.94 11.95 6.39
C LYS A 16 -23.97 12.81 7.13
N TYR A 17 -24.43 12.37 8.30
CA TYR A 17 -25.42 13.11 9.09
C TYR A 17 -24.90 14.51 9.48
N ALA A 18 -23.65 14.61 9.96
CA ALA A 18 -23.05 15.88 10.35
C ALA A 18 -22.90 16.91 9.20
N LEU A 19 -22.82 16.42 7.96
CA LEU A 19 -22.72 17.23 6.74
C LEU A 19 -24.11 17.65 6.23
N GLU A 20 -25.07 16.73 6.24
CA GLU A 20 -26.46 16.98 5.86
C GLU A 20 -27.12 18.04 6.78
N GLU A 21 -26.87 17.98 8.09
CA GLU A 21 -27.28 19.00 9.08
C GLU A 21 -26.73 20.40 8.77
N ARG A 22 -25.63 20.49 8.02
CA ARG A 22 -25.02 21.75 7.56
C ARG A 22 -25.40 22.12 6.13
N GLY A 23 -26.36 21.42 5.52
CA GLY A 23 -26.85 21.70 4.16
C GLY A 23 -25.90 21.24 3.05
N ILE A 24 -25.03 20.27 3.34
CA ILE A 24 -24.17 19.61 2.35
C ILE A 24 -24.84 18.30 1.92
N GLU A 25 -25.06 18.15 0.62
CA GLU A 25 -25.72 16.97 0.04
C GLU A 25 -24.65 15.93 -0.34
N ILE A 26 -24.88 14.67 0.02
CA ILE A 26 -24.01 13.56 -0.36
C ILE A 26 -24.50 12.95 -1.68
N ASP A 27 -23.65 12.97 -2.70
CA ASP A 27 -23.96 12.50 -4.05
C ASP A 27 -22.71 11.80 -4.64
N ASP A 28 -22.85 10.51 -4.98
CA ASP A 28 -21.74 9.71 -5.52
C ASP A 28 -21.24 10.22 -6.89
N THR A 29 -22.00 11.11 -7.53
CA THR A 29 -21.67 11.73 -8.82
C THR A 29 -21.06 13.14 -8.71
N ALA A 30 -20.87 13.66 -7.49
CA ALA A 30 -20.35 15.00 -7.28
C ALA A 30 -18.87 15.16 -7.69
N ASP A 31 -18.50 16.37 -8.15
CA ASP A 31 -17.13 16.71 -8.56
C ASP A 31 -16.14 16.84 -7.38
N LEU A 32 -16.65 17.12 -6.18
CA LEU A 32 -15.84 17.32 -4.98
C LEU A 32 -15.90 16.07 -4.09
N VAL A 33 -14.73 15.59 -3.63
CA VAL A 33 -14.61 14.41 -2.76
C VAL A 33 -14.11 14.84 -1.39
N LEU A 34 -14.79 14.39 -0.33
CA LEU A 34 -14.28 14.44 1.04
C LEU A 34 -13.81 13.03 1.41
N SER A 35 -12.51 12.90 1.63
CA SER A 35 -11.87 11.64 2.01
C SER A 35 -11.21 11.75 3.38
N GLU A 36 -11.07 10.63 4.07
CA GLU A 36 -10.27 10.60 5.29
C GLU A 36 -8.80 10.76 4.93
N ALA A 37 -8.09 11.64 5.64
CA ALA A 37 -6.65 11.81 5.45
C ALA A 37 -5.85 10.52 5.70
N ASN A 38 -6.45 9.55 6.42
CA ASN A 38 -5.85 8.27 6.79
C ASN A 38 -6.67 7.06 6.29
N SER A 39 -7.59 7.21 5.32
CA SER A 39 -8.20 6.02 4.70
C SER A 39 -7.20 5.39 3.75
N PHE A 40 -6.69 4.23 4.14
CA PHE A 40 -5.87 3.40 3.27
C PHE A 40 -6.75 2.47 2.45
N ILE A 41 -6.32 2.13 1.25
CA ILE A 41 -7.10 1.24 0.38
C ILE A 41 -7.10 -0.19 0.95
N ASP A 42 -8.26 -0.85 0.88
CA ASP A 42 -8.36 -2.29 1.18
C ASP A 42 -8.03 -3.17 -0.03
N ASN A 43 -8.20 -2.62 -1.23
CA ASN A 43 -7.99 -3.33 -2.48
C ASN A 43 -7.17 -2.47 -3.46
N LEU A 44 -6.22 -3.11 -4.14
CA LEU A 44 -5.41 -2.51 -5.20
C LEU A 44 -5.84 -3.11 -6.54
N THR A 45 -6.15 -2.26 -7.52
CA THR A 45 -6.36 -2.75 -8.89
C THR A 45 -5.01 -3.04 -9.54
N VAL A 46 -4.82 -4.28 -9.98
CA VAL A 46 -3.60 -4.76 -10.64
C VAL A 46 -3.93 -5.45 -11.96
N ARG A 47 -2.91 -5.81 -12.74
CA ARG A 47 -3.04 -6.58 -13.97
C ARG A 47 -2.32 -7.91 -13.85
N GLU A 48 -2.97 -8.97 -14.31
CA GLU A 48 -2.34 -10.28 -14.44
C GLU A 48 -1.35 -10.29 -15.62
N LYS A 49 -0.16 -10.86 -15.39
CA LYS A 49 0.87 -10.98 -16.41
C LYS A 49 0.46 -12.07 -17.42
N GLY A 50 0.35 -11.70 -18.70
CA GLY A 50 0.03 -12.62 -19.80
C GLY A 50 -1.36 -12.43 -20.38
N THR A 51 -2.38 -12.23 -19.54
CA THR A 51 -3.77 -11.96 -19.99
C THR A 51 -4.09 -10.47 -20.06
N ASN A 52 -3.35 -9.64 -19.30
CA ASN A 52 -3.61 -8.21 -19.13
C ASN A 52 -4.98 -7.90 -18.49
N SER A 53 -5.64 -8.91 -17.92
CA SER A 53 -6.90 -8.77 -17.18
C SER A 53 -6.70 -7.93 -15.92
N ARG A 54 -7.68 -7.06 -15.62
CA ARG A 54 -7.71 -6.29 -14.36
C ARG A 54 -8.20 -7.18 -13.23
N ILE A 55 -7.46 -7.19 -12.13
CA ILE A 55 -7.76 -7.94 -10.92
C ILE A 55 -7.88 -6.95 -9.77
N ILE A 56 -8.92 -7.12 -8.94
CA ILE A 56 -9.06 -6.41 -7.67
C ILE A 56 -8.34 -7.27 -6.63
N LEU A 57 -7.17 -6.82 -6.18
CA LEU A 57 -6.31 -7.58 -5.26
C LEU A 57 -6.47 -7.05 -3.83
N PRO A 58 -6.84 -7.90 -2.85
CA PRO A 58 -6.82 -7.52 -1.44
C PRO A 58 -5.42 -7.08 -1.00
N VAL A 59 -5.33 -5.93 -0.34
CA VAL A 59 -4.05 -5.37 0.11
C VAL A 59 -3.37 -6.27 1.15
N GLU A 60 -4.14 -7.01 1.93
CA GLU A 60 -3.63 -7.97 2.92
C GLU A 60 -2.86 -9.16 2.34
N ASP A 61 -3.08 -9.46 1.06
CA ASP A 61 -2.38 -10.52 0.33
C ASP A 61 -1.02 -10.07 -0.21
N ILE A 62 -0.78 -8.76 -0.25
CA ILE A 62 0.48 -8.19 -0.75
C ILE A 62 1.61 -8.55 0.22
N VAL A 63 2.64 -9.21 -0.31
CA VAL A 63 3.88 -9.52 0.39
C VAL A 63 4.89 -8.39 0.20
N CYS A 64 5.09 -7.95 -1.04
CA CYS A 64 5.93 -6.79 -1.36
C CYS A 64 5.54 -6.18 -2.71
N ILE A 65 5.92 -4.94 -2.90
CA ILE A 65 5.81 -4.20 -4.16
C ILE A 65 7.19 -3.75 -4.56
N GLU A 66 7.57 -4.02 -5.81
CA GLU A 66 8.89 -3.69 -6.34
C GLU A 66 8.80 -2.98 -7.68
N SER A 67 9.55 -1.91 -7.87
CA SER A 67 9.63 -1.19 -9.14
C SER A 67 10.89 -1.56 -9.91
N PHE A 68 10.73 -1.93 -11.18
CA PHE A 68 11.80 -2.20 -12.14
C PHE A 68 11.68 -1.24 -13.32
N GLY A 69 12.45 -0.14 -13.28
CA GLY A 69 12.38 0.91 -14.29
C GLY A 69 10.97 1.50 -14.41
N HIS A 70 10.24 1.13 -15.48
CA HIS A 70 8.88 1.59 -15.71
C HIS A 70 7.78 0.66 -15.19
N ALA A 71 8.13 -0.58 -14.84
CA ALA A 71 7.18 -1.56 -14.32
C ALA A 71 7.14 -1.52 -12.79
N VAL A 72 5.96 -1.75 -12.22
CA VAL A 72 5.78 -1.97 -10.78
C VAL A 72 5.10 -3.32 -10.62
N GLU A 73 5.77 -4.21 -9.91
CA GLU A 73 5.33 -5.56 -9.65
C GLU A 73 4.78 -5.65 -8.22
N VAL A 74 3.60 -6.24 -8.09
CA VAL A 74 2.93 -6.52 -6.81
C VAL A 74 2.95 -8.02 -6.61
N GLN A 75 3.57 -8.46 -5.52
CA GLN A 75 3.76 -9.88 -5.24
C GLN A 75 2.88 -10.32 -4.08
N THR A 76 2.25 -11.47 -4.25
CA THR A 76 1.53 -12.18 -3.20
C THR A 76 2.28 -13.45 -2.82
N GLN A 77 1.63 -14.32 -2.04
CA GLN A 77 2.16 -15.64 -1.73
C GLN A 77 2.24 -16.54 -2.98
N GLU A 78 1.30 -16.38 -3.92
CA GLU A 78 1.08 -17.34 -5.02
C GLU A 78 1.35 -16.73 -6.40
N ALA A 79 1.24 -15.41 -6.53
CA ALA A 79 1.19 -14.76 -7.82
C ALA A 79 1.98 -13.44 -7.88
N LEU A 80 2.25 -13.05 -9.13
CA LEU A 80 2.93 -11.81 -9.51
C LEU A 80 2.00 -11.00 -10.41
N TYR A 81 1.68 -9.78 -10.00
CA TYR A 81 0.86 -8.86 -10.75
C TYR A 81 1.63 -7.60 -11.14
N GLN A 82 1.09 -6.86 -12.10
CA GLN A 82 1.59 -5.53 -12.45
C GLN A 82 0.65 -4.46 -11.93
N ALA A 83 1.18 -3.47 -11.23
CA ALA A 83 0.38 -2.33 -10.82
C ALA A 83 0.02 -1.43 -12.01
N THR A 84 -1.09 -0.70 -11.86
CA THR A 84 -1.49 0.37 -12.79
C THR A 84 -0.71 1.65 -12.55
N ASP A 85 -0.32 1.91 -11.30
CA ASP A 85 0.29 3.15 -10.85
C ASP A 85 1.79 3.03 -10.55
N ARG A 86 2.44 4.19 -10.42
CA ARG A 86 3.84 4.28 -9.97
C ARG A 86 3.94 3.94 -8.49
N LEU A 87 5.08 3.36 -8.08
CA LEU A 87 5.32 2.94 -6.69
C LEU A 87 5.00 4.03 -5.66
N TYR A 88 5.40 5.28 -5.91
CA TYR A 88 5.15 6.38 -4.97
C TYR A 88 3.66 6.67 -4.73
N ARG A 89 2.82 6.51 -5.77
CA ARG A 89 1.36 6.67 -5.65
C ARG A 89 0.76 5.54 -4.84
N ILE A 90 1.20 4.31 -5.12
CA ILE A 90 0.72 3.13 -4.38
C ILE A 90 1.08 3.28 -2.90
N VAL A 91 2.31 3.67 -2.58
CA VAL A 91 2.75 3.91 -1.19
C VAL A 91 1.87 4.92 -0.47
N SER A 92 1.46 6.02 -1.12
CA SER A 92 0.58 7.02 -0.49
C SER A 92 -0.83 6.50 -0.18
N LEU A 93 -1.22 5.36 -0.75
CA LEU A 93 -2.53 4.73 -0.53
C LEU A 93 -2.48 3.60 0.51
N LEU A 94 -1.28 3.15 0.88
CA LEU A 94 -1.07 2.02 1.80
C LEU A 94 -0.87 2.50 3.24
N ASP A 95 -1.38 1.71 4.18
CA ASP A 95 -1.21 1.96 5.61
C ASP A 95 0.28 1.86 6.02
N PRO A 96 0.93 2.96 6.45
CA PRO A 96 2.33 2.98 6.80
C PRO A 96 2.63 2.18 8.08
N THR A 97 1.61 1.84 8.87
CA THR A 97 1.77 0.93 10.02
C THR A 97 1.89 -0.52 9.56
N LYS A 98 1.31 -0.88 8.40
CA LYS A 98 1.34 -2.23 7.82
C LYS A 98 2.42 -2.39 6.76
N PHE A 99 2.73 -1.34 6.01
CA PHE A 99 3.71 -1.34 4.92
C PHE A 99 4.90 -0.44 5.23
N LEU A 100 6.10 -0.94 4.92
CA LEU A 100 7.33 -0.18 5.09
C LEU A 100 8.09 -0.11 3.78
N ARG A 101 8.47 1.11 3.38
CA ARG A 101 9.43 1.31 2.29
C ARG A 101 10.84 1.06 2.81
N ILE A 102 11.56 0.17 2.14
CA ILE A 102 12.91 -0.27 2.56
C ILE A 102 13.99 0.05 1.51
N SER A 103 13.57 0.56 0.35
CA SER A 103 14.46 1.09 -0.68
C SER A 103 13.70 2.07 -1.58
N ASN A 104 14.41 2.69 -2.53
CA ASN A 104 13.75 3.51 -3.54
C ASN A 104 12.82 2.70 -4.45
N SER A 105 13.04 1.40 -4.58
CA SER A 105 12.26 0.51 -5.44
C SER A 105 11.39 -0.50 -4.71
N VAL A 106 11.49 -0.65 -3.38
CA VAL A 106 10.84 -1.74 -2.65
C VAL A 106 10.04 -1.25 -1.45
N VAL A 107 8.82 -1.77 -1.34
CA VAL A 107 7.91 -1.64 -0.21
C VAL A 107 7.49 -3.04 0.22
N ILE A 108 7.50 -3.31 1.52
CA ILE A 108 7.16 -4.62 2.08
C ILE A 108 5.94 -4.53 3.00
N ALA A 109 5.15 -5.60 3.06
CA ALA A 109 4.22 -5.80 4.16
C ALA A 109 5.01 -6.29 5.39
N ARG A 110 4.93 -5.54 6.50
CA ARG A 110 5.72 -5.80 7.71
C ARG A 110 5.39 -7.15 8.33
N ASN A 111 4.11 -7.51 8.37
CA ASN A 111 3.63 -8.80 8.87
C ASN A 111 3.97 -10.00 7.97
N LYS A 112 4.55 -9.78 6.79
CA LYS A 112 5.00 -10.82 5.86
C LYS A 112 6.53 -10.98 5.82
N VAL A 113 7.26 -10.34 6.75
CA VAL A 113 8.70 -10.58 6.92
C VAL A 113 8.90 -11.88 7.70
N LYS A 114 9.56 -12.87 7.09
CA LYS A 114 9.86 -14.17 7.71
C LYS A 114 11.19 -14.16 8.46
N ARG A 115 12.20 -13.46 7.93
CA ARG A 115 13.53 -13.39 8.55
C ARG A 115 14.24 -12.10 8.16
N ILE A 116 14.97 -11.52 9.11
CA ILE A 116 15.87 -10.39 8.91
C ILE A 116 17.30 -10.91 9.07
N THR A 117 18.12 -10.79 8.02
CA THR A 117 19.51 -11.22 8.03
C THR A 117 20.43 -10.00 7.91
N PRO A 118 21.19 -9.64 8.96
CA PRO A 118 22.21 -8.60 8.85
C PRO A 118 23.34 -9.07 7.93
N THR A 119 23.89 -8.14 7.16
CA THR A 119 25.08 -8.37 6.33
C THR A 119 26.27 -7.61 6.90
N LEU A 120 27.48 -8.04 6.54
CA LEU A 120 28.73 -7.36 6.89
C LEU A 120 28.84 -5.93 6.34
N SER A 121 27.96 -5.53 5.41
CA SER A 121 28.04 -4.27 4.66
C SER A 121 27.11 -3.16 5.17
N SER A 122 26.64 -3.26 6.42
CA SER A 122 25.63 -2.37 7.00
C SER A 122 24.34 -2.33 6.17
N LYS A 123 23.88 -3.51 5.76
CA LYS A 123 22.60 -3.74 5.10
C LYS A 123 21.86 -4.89 5.78
N PHE A 124 20.56 -4.94 5.58
CA PHE A 124 19.74 -6.10 5.92
C PHE A 124 19.21 -6.74 4.64
N ILE A 125 19.18 -8.07 4.62
CA ILE A 125 18.42 -8.85 3.65
C ILE A 125 17.18 -9.35 4.38
N LEU A 126 16.01 -9.04 3.85
CA LEU A 126 14.75 -9.56 4.37
C LEU A 126 14.36 -10.77 3.53
N THR A 127 14.01 -11.86 4.19
CA THR A 127 13.30 -12.98 3.55
C THR A 127 11.83 -12.85 3.87
N MET A 128 10.99 -12.77 2.84
CA MET A 128 9.54 -12.66 2.96
C MET A 128 8.87 -14.04 3.14
N THR A 129 7.59 -14.08 3.47
CA THR A 129 6.83 -15.34 3.66
C THR A 129 6.78 -16.20 2.39
N ASN A 130 6.77 -15.58 1.22
CA ASN A 130 6.84 -16.26 -0.08
C ASN A 130 8.25 -16.70 -0.48
N GLY A 131 9.24 -16.52 0.41
CA GLY A 131 10.64 -16.87 0.17
C GLY A 131 11.44 -15.82 -0.59
N LYS A 132 10.81 -14.77 -1.13
CA LYS A 132 11.52 -13.69 -1.81
C LYS A 132 12.49 -12.99 -0.87
N GLN A 133 13.65 -12.63 -1.40
CA GLN A 133 14.63 -11.80 -0.70
C GLN A 133 14.63 -10.38 -1.24
N VAL A 134 14.67 -9.40 -0.33
CA VAL A 134 14.75 -7.97 -0.64
C VAL A 134 15.77 -7.28 0.25
N ASP A 135 16.49 -6.33 -0.32
CA ASP A 135 17.55 -5.60 0.38
C ASP A 135 17.05 -4.29 0.96
N VAL A 136 17.34 -4.06 2.24
CA VAL A 136 17.24 -2.73 2.85
C VAL A 136 18.44 -1.92 2.41
N THR A 137 18.20 -0.84 1.67
CA THR A 137 19.29 0.02 1.19
C THR A 137 19.78 0.97 2.27
N ARG A 138 21.00 1.49 2.11
CA ARG A 138 21.66 2.34 3.11
C ARG A 138 20.81 3.55 3.53
N SER A 139 20.14 4.19 2.57
CA SER A 139 19.26 5.35 2.83
C SER A 139 18.05 5.00 3.72
N TYR A 140 17.65 3.74 3.78
CA TYR A 140 16.52 3.25 4.57
C TYR A 140 16.97 2.44 5.79
N TYR A 141 18.28 2.37 6.07
CA TYR A 141 18.81 1.54 7.15
C TYR A 141 18.26 1.95 8.52
N TYR A 142 18.35 3.23 8.88
CA TYR A 142 17.93 3.71 10.20
C TYR A 142 16.42 3.64 10.40
N ILE A 143 15.63 4.06 9.40
CA ILE A 143 14.16 3.96 9.47
C ILE A 143 13.71 2.49 9.58
N PHE A 144 14.40 1.57 8.92
CA PHE A 144 14.15 0.14 9.06
C PHE A 144 14.46 -0.36 10.48
N LYS A 145 15.62 0.00 11.02
CA LYS A 145 16.01 -0.36 12.40
C LYS A 145 14.98 0.10 13.42
N GLU A 146 14.57 1.36 13.35
CA GLU A 146 13.54 1.95 14.22
C GLU A 146 12.21 1.20 14.13
N ASN A 147 11.75 0.89 12.91
CA ASN A 147 10.49 0.19 12.69
C ASN A 147 10.48 -1.28 13.16
N PHE A 148 11.65 -1.91 13.30
CA PHE A 148 11.77 -3.31 13.73
C PHE A 148 12.42 -3.48 15.12
N GLY A 149 12.79 -2.38 15.79
CA GLY A 149 13.35 -2.40 17.14
C GLY A 149 14.70 -3.09 17.26
N ILE A 150 15.52 -3.03 16.20
CA ILE A 150 16.87 -3.65 16.14
C ILE A 150 17.98 -2.60 16.03
#